data_AF-A0A7S4WHQ9-F1
#
_entry.id   AF-A0A7S4WHQ9-F1
#
_cell.length_a   1.000
_cell.length_b   1.000
_cell.length_c   1.000
_cell.angle_alpha   90.00
_cell.angle_beta   90.00
_cell.angle_gamma   90.00
#
_symmetry.space_group_name_H-M   'P 1'
#
loop_
_entity.id
_entity.type
_entity.pdbx_description
1 polymer ?
#
loop_
_entity_poly.entity_id
_entity_poly.type
_entity_poly.pdbx_seq_one_letter_code
_entity_poly.pdbx_strand_id
1 'polypeptide(L)'
;DKVQNIQETLENDSSITPDHVTHNILLHFWSKLNSNILEGYDLVMGAEQKAEDVLMEWERSYKQQQQDFIPTKERGGEKEEEEDILVSSKDKKKKKRRSMNPPNVRSWGAVINAWAKYNPAAATDENNDNLNNVVGVERSLSLLYQMEEEEDDDNLQNFSNNVSFQQRRRQMIRPKPDLIIYSTVMDALANTINYNQESVISNVVDVVLDLLDGMEQQQQEELEIQRRRQQQQRQHRYNQPYQQQKDETLIARIYVSAIKAIANAQEMNSPQVALSILERMKEQQQQRRRSSNYVYHGNDSLLLPTSFGYNHVINSAAISNAETPNDKRLHFQIALKAFQELREGKRIRRTNSNKSVAIPDSFTYAYFIKACCNLLPPSKSRHEIISKALEECTNDGYLSEEVWRRGMAGVSKEEMKEILILLLPNSIEEGYRSMVDMLYLGDLRVTDLPRQWSRNIGGRDGPGGWSFDVE
;
A
#
# COMPACT_ATOMS: atom_id res chain seq x y z
N ASP A 1 13.92 1.62 25.03
CA ASP A 1 14.77 2.29 26.03
C ASP A 1 14.62 3.81 26.06
N LYS A 2 15.33 4.60 25.23
CA LYS A 2 15.28 6.08 25.34
C LYS A 2 13.88 6.67 25.18
N VAL A 3 13.11 6.20 24.20
CA VAL A 3 11.74 6.69 23.97
C VAL A 3 10.78 6.22 25.07
N GLN A 4 10.98 5.02 25.58
CA GLN A 4 10.21 4.53 26.72
C GLN A 4 10.48 5.36 27.98
N ASN A 5 11.72 5.73 28.25
CA ASN A 5 12.06 6.62 29.36
C ASN A 5 11.43 8.02 29.19
N ILE A 6 11.40 8.57 27.97
CA ILE A 6 10.68 9.82 27.69
C ILE A 6 9.19 9.66 28.01
N GLN A 7 8.57 8.55 27.58
CA GLN A 7 7.15 8.29 27.86
C GLN A 7 6.89 8.14 29.37
N GLU A 8 7.67 7.31 30.07
CA GLU A 8 7.55 7.12 31.53
C GLU A 8 7.76 8.45 32.28
N THR A 9 8.66 9.32 31.80
CA THR A 9 8.88 10.65 32.39
C THR A 9 7.64 11.54 32.22
N LEU A 10 7.02 11.52 31.03
CA LEU A 10 5.79 12.28 30.77
C LEU A 10 4.60 11.78 31.60
N GLU A 11 4.49 10.46 31.78
CA GLU A 11 3.41 9.84 32.57
C GLU A 11 3.57 10.12 34.08
N ASN A 12 4.81 10.12 34.59
CA ASN A 12 5.10 10.29 36.02
C ASN A 12 5.23 11.76 36.46
N ASP A 13 5.52 12.69 35.55
CA ASP A 13 5.72 14.10 35.87
C ASP A 13 4.64 14.99 35.24
N SER A 14 3.53 15.17 35.96
CA SER A 14 2.43 16.07 35.58
C SER A 14 2.81 17.54 35.40
N SER A 15 4.03 17.95 35.80
CA SER A 15 4.52 19.31 35.54
C SER A 15 4.98 19.50 34.08
N ILE A 16 5.23 18.41 33.36
CA ILE A 16 5.66 18.42 31.97
C ILE A 16 4.42 18.31 31.07
N THR A 17 4.13 19.35 30.31
CA THR A 17 3.11 19.29 29.26
C THR A 17 3.78 19.01 27.91
N PRO A 18 3.61 17.81 27.33
CA PRO A 18 4.22 17.49 26.04
C PRO A 18 3.66 18.41 24.96
N ASP A 19 4.54 18.94 24.11
CA ASP A 19 4.15 19.71 22.94
C ASP A 19 3.94 18.82 21.72
N HIS A 20 3.49 19.40 20.61
CA HIS A 20 3.27 18.66 19.36
C HIS A 20 4.54 17.98 18.81
N VAL A 21 5.74 18.51 19.09
CA VAL A 21 7.01 17.90 18.66
C VAL A 21 7.25 16.63 19.45
N THR A 22 7.02 16.68 20.75
CA THR A 22 7.14 15.55 21.67
C THR A 22 6.24 14.40 21.23
N HIS A 23 4.95 14.66 21.01
CA HIS A 23 4.01 13.63 20.53
C HIS A 23 4.42 13.05 19.17
N ASN A 24 4.85 13.90 18.22
CA ASN A 24 5.30 13.41 16.90
C ASN A 24 6.55 12.53 16.98
N ILE A 25 7.49 12.82 17.89
CA ILE A 25 8.69 11.98 18.09
C ILE A 25 8.29 10.61 18.63
N LEU A 26 7.39 10.58 19.62
CA LEU A 26 6.86 9.33 20.17
C LEU A 26 6.14 8.51 19.07
N LEU A 27 5.19 9.13 18.36
CA LEU A 27 4.46 8.49 17.25
C LEU A 27 5.39 7.97 16.16
N HIS A 28 6.38 8.78 15.74
CA HIS A 28 7.33 8.35 14.71
C HIS A 28 8.16 7.16 15.18
N PHE A 29 8.63 7.16 16.42
CA PHE A 29 9.36 6.04 16.99
C PHE A 29 8.52 4.76 17.01
N TRP A 30 7.29 4.83 17.54
CA TRP A 30 6.37 3.70 17.57
C TRP A 30 6.08 3.16 16.16
N SER A 31 5.89 4.06 15.19
CA SER A 31 5.70 3.69 13.78
C SER A 31 6.92 3.03 13.11
N LYS A 32 8.13 3.16 13.70
CA LYS A 32 9.38 2.62 13.14
C LYS A 32 9.82 1.31 13.78
N LEU A 33 9.25 0.95 14.93
CA LEU A 33 9.51 -0.33 15.56
C LEU A 33 9.09 -1.45 14.62
N ASN A 34 10.07 -2.31 14.30
CA ASN A 34 9.86 -3.49 13.48
C ASN A 34 9.67 -4.65 14.44
N SER A 35 8.51 -5.32 14.35
CA SER A 35 8.17 -6.49 15.15
C SER A 35 9.22 -7.61 15.05
N ASN A 36 9.97 -7.66 13.94
CA ASN A 36 10.96 -8.70 13.69
C ASN A 36 12.35 -8.45 14.34
N ILE A 37 12.63 -7.26 14.88
CA ILE A 37 13.99 -6.88 15.34
C ILE A 37 14.13 -6.93 16.87
N LEU A 38 13.03 -6.90 17.62
CA LEU A 38 13.08 -6.93 19.08
C LEU A 38 12.75 -8.33 19.59
N GLU A 39 13.74 -9.01 20.16
CA GLU A 39 13.57 -10.25 20.95
C GLU A 39 12.83 -10.02 22.30
N GLY A 40 12.02 -8.96 22.40
CA GLY A 40 11.22 -8.63 23.58
C GLY A 40 9.75 -8.47 23.18
N TYR A 41 9.00 -9.55 23.34
CA TYR A 41 7.60 -9.69 22.92
C TYR A 41 6.69 -8.57 23.48
N ASP A 42 6.90 -8.18 24.74
CA ASP A 42 6.08 -7.19 25.45
C ASP A 42 6.24 -5.75 24.94
N LEU A 43 7.35 -5.43 24.26
CA LEU A 43 7.63 -4.09 23.73
C LEU A 43 6.96 -3.84 22.38
N VAL A 44 6.73 -4.91 21.62
CA VAL A 44 6.11 -4.85 20.29
C VAL A 44 4.58 -4.93 20.40
N MET A 45 4.06 -5.73 21.33
CA MET A 45 2.62 -6.00 21.59
C MET A 45 1.88 -4.82 22.23
N GLY A 46 1.98 -3.64 21.66
CA GLY A 46 1.36 -2.43 22.21
C GLY A 46 2.00 -1.14 21.73
N ALA A 47 2.93 -1.22 20.77
CA ALA A 47 3.41 -0.03 20.05
C ALA A 47 2.23 0.69 19.40
N GLU A 48 1.24 -0.04 18.90
CA GLU A 48 0.04 0.53 18.35
C GLU A 48 -0.89 1.14 19.40
N GLN A 49 -1.16 0.43 20.50
CA GLN A 49 -1.99 0.96 21.59
C GLN A 49 -1.37 2.23 22.16
N LYS A 50 -0.05 2.24 22.36
CA LYS A 50 0.69 3.44 22.79
C LYS A 50 0.61 4.57 21.77
N ALA A 51 0.67 4.27 20.47
CA ALA A 51 0.49 5.29 19.45
C ALA A 51 -0.92 5.87 19.46
N GLU A 52 -1.95 5.03 19.63
CA GLU A 52 -3.35 5.48 19.76
C GLU A 52 -3.55 6.29 21.05
N ASP A 53 -3.04 5.83 22.19
CA ASP A 53 -3.15 6.51 23.48
C ASP A 53 -2.53 7.91 23.42
N VAL A 54 -1.32 8.03 22.88
CA VAL A 54 -0.62 9.31 22.66
C VAL A 54 -1.45 10.24 21.77
N LEU A 55 -2.11 9.71 20.74
CA LEU A 55 -2.93 10.49 19.83
C LEU A 55 -4.24 10.96 20.48
N MET A 56 -4.92 10.06 21.20
CA MET A 56 -6.18 10.35 21.89
C MET A 56 -5.98 11.33 23.05
N GLU A 57 -4.84 11.25 23.75
CA GLU A 57 -4.45 12.21 24.77
C GLU A 57 -4.17 13.60 24.15
N TRP A 58 -3.46 13.64 23.02
CA TRP A 58 -3.22 14.87 22.28
C TRP A 58 -4.55 15.51 21.84
N GLU A 59 -5.47 14.73 21.28
CA GLU A 59 -6.78 15.22 20.85
C GLU A 59 -7.63 15.72 22.02
N ARG A 60 -7.70 14.97 23.13
CA ARG A 60 -8.39 15.39 24.36
C ARG A 60 -7.83 16.70 24.89
N SER A 61 -6.50 16.82 24.98
CA SER A 61 -5.84 18.04 25.43
C SER A 61 -6.14 19.23 24.53
N TYR A 62 -6.20 19.02 23.21
CA TYR A 62 -6.58 20.05 22.25
C TYR A 62 -8.05 20.48 22.39
N LYS A 63 -8.99 19.52 22.51
CA LYS A 63 -10.42 19.79 22.71
C LYS A 63 -10.70 20.51 24.03
N GLN A 64 -10.05 20.12 25.12
CA GLN A 64 -10.18 20.81 26.41
C GLN A 64 -9.72 22.27 26.32
N GLN A 65 -8.60 22.53 25.64
CA GLN A 65 -8.13 23.91 25.41
C GLN A 65 -9.10 24.74 24.57
N GLN A 66 -9.84 24.13 23.64
CA GLN A 66 -10.89 24.83 22.90
C GLN A 66 -12.10 25.17 23.79
N GLN A 67 -12.54 24.24 24.63
CA GLN A 67 -13.70 24.44 25.52
C GLN A 67 -13.43 25.52 26.57
N ASP A 68 -12.25 25.50 27.20
CA ASP A 68 -11.81 26.53 28.15
C ASP A 68 -11.72 27.93 27.52
N PHE A 69 -11.74 27.99 26.19
CA PHE A 69 -11.66 29.23 25.42
C PHE A 69 -13.01 29.78 24.98
N ILE A 70 -14.08 28.97 24.99
CA ILE A 70 -15.43 29.49 24.73
C ILE A 70 -15.74 30.45 25.89
N PRO A 71 -15.80 31.78 25.66
CA PRO A 71 -16.10 32.69 26.74
C PRO A 71 -17.48 32.32 27.26
N THR A 72 -17.56 31.85 28.51
CA THR A 72 -18.83 31.74 29.20
C THR A 72 -19.43 33.15 29.17
N LYS A 73 -20.44 33.32 28.33
CA LYS A 73 -21.14 34.57 28.15
C LYS A 73 -22.04 34.74 29.37
N GLU A 74 -21.42 34.93 30.53
CA GLU A 74 -22.15 35.17 31.75
C GLU A 74 -22.82 36.53 31.66
N ARG A 75 -24.16 36.42 31.73
CA ARG A 75 -25.13 37.48 31.86
C ARG A 75 -24.68 38.51 32.89
N GLY A 76 -24.56 39.74 32.40
CA GLY A 76 -25.22 40.87 33.01
C GLY A 76 -24.55 41.47 34.24
N GLY A 77 -23.85 42.58 33.99
CA GLY A 77 -23.91 43.73 34.88
C GLY A 77 -22.75 43.85 35.86
N GLU A 78 -21.62 44.39 35.40
CA GLU A 78 -20.85 45.43 36.08
C GLU A 78 -19.70 45.82 35.13
N LYS A 79 -19.85 46.96 34.45
CA LYS A 79 -18.87 47.52 33.52
C LYS A 79 -18.18 48.66 34.23
N GLU A 80 -16.87 48.55 34.48
CA GLU A 80 -15.85 49.60 34.19
C GLU A 80 -14.50 49.34 34.88
N GLU A 81 -14.38 48.47 35.90
CA GLU A 81 -13.08 48.20 36.56
C GLU A 81 -12.30 46.97 36.05
N GLU A 82 -12.86 46.16 35.14
CA GLU A 82 -12.21 44.94 34.65
C GLU A 82 -11.26 45.11 33.45
N GLU A 83 -11.19 46.29 32.81
CA GLU A 83 -10.47 46.43 31.53
C GLU A 83 -8.93 46.30 31.67
N ASP A 84 -8.32 46.74 32.77
CA ASP A 84 -6.86 46.67 32.97
C ASP A 84 -6.35 45.28 33.40
N ILE A 85 -7.14 44.52 34.16
CA ILE A 85 -6.83 43.10 34.46
C ILE A 85 -6.99 42.24 33.20
N LEU A 86 -7.89 42.63 32.29
CA LEU A 86 -8.10 41.95 31.01
C LEU A 86 -6.88 42.05 30.09
N VAL A 87 -6.14 43.16 30.07
CA VAL A 87 -5.00 43.36 29.14
C VAL A 87 -3.80 42.47 29.53
N SER A 88 -3.47 42.38 30.83
CA SER A 88 -2.40 41.51 31.35
C SER A 88 -2.71 40.01 31.19
N SER A 89 -3.97 39.61 31.39
CA SER A 89 -4.38 38.21 31.19
C SER A 89 -4.42 37.82 29.72
N LYS A 90 -4.74 38.76 28.81
CA LYS A 90 -4.78 38.53 27.35
C LYS A 90 -3.42 38.17 26.79
N ASP A 91 -2.31 38.75 27.27
CA ASP A 91 -0.96 38.43 26.78
C ASP A 91 -0.43 37.09 27.30
N LYS A 92 -0.72 36.73 28.56
CA LYS A 92 -0.43 35.37 29.09
C LYS A 92 -1.26 34.31 28.36
N LYS A 93 -2.56 34.58 28.10
CA LYS A 93 -3.41 33.71 27.28
C LYS A 93 -2.90 33.63 25.84
N LYS A 94 -2.42 34.72 25.22
CA LYS A 94 -1.85 34.73 23.87
C LYS A 94 -0.56 33.91 23.74
N LYS A 95 0.29 33.88 24.77
CA LYS A 95 1.49 33.03 24.79
C LYS A 95 1.14 31.54 24.93
N LYS A 96 0.12 31.20 25.74
CA LYS A 96 -0.39 29.82 25.87
C LYS A 96 -1.05 29.31 24.58
N ARG A 97 -1.74 30.20 23.83
CA ARG A 97 -2.36 29.93 22.50
C ARG A 97 -1.42 29.40 21.42
N ARG A 98 -0.10 29.53 21.57
CA ARG A 98 0.87 29.15 20.52
C ARG A 98 1.45 27.73 20.67
N SER A 99 1.11 27.00 21.74
CA SER A 99 1.86 25.78 22.07
C SER A 99 1.26 24.47 21.56
N MET A 100 -0.06 24.39 21.33
CA MET A 100 -0.71 23.11 20.98
C MET A 100 -1.47 23.21 19.67
N ASN A 101 -0.86 22.67 18.61
CA ASN A 101 -1.52 22.42 17.34
C ASN A 101 -2.32 21.11 17.45
N PRO A 102 -3.44 20.95 16.72
CA PRO A 102 -4.10 19.65 16.62
C PRO A 102 -3.15 18.61 15.99
N PRO A 103 -3.38 17.30 16.23
CA PRO A 103 -2.75 16.25 15.46
C PRO A 103 -2.94 16.52 13.96
N ASN A 104 -1.86 16.42 13.19
CA ASN A 104 -1.91 16.65 11.76
C ASN A 104 -1.88 15.33 10.98
N VAL A 105 -2.05 15.41 9.66
CA VAL A 105 -1.97 14.29 8.71
C VAL A 105 -0.78 13.35 8.97
N ARG A 106 0.39 13.87 9.33
CA ARG A 106 1.58 13.03 9.62
C ARG A 106 1.47 12.29 10.94
N SER A 107 0.84 12.89 11.94
CA SER A 107 0.58 12.26 13.24
C SER A 107 -0.35 11.07 13.06
N TRP A 108 -1.45 11.23 12.32
CA TRP A 108 -2.36 10.14 11.94
C TRP A 108 -1.67 9.07 11.10
N GLY A 109 -0.89 9.48 10.08
CA GLY A 109 -0.13 8.54 9.26
C GLY A 109 0.88 7.71 10.06
N ALA A 110 1.47 8.27 11.14
CA ALA A 110 2.36 7.53 12.01
C ALA A 110 1.63 6.44 12.82
N VAL A 111 0.42 6.72 13.30
CA VAL A 111 -0.43 5.75 14.02
C VAL A 111 -0.87 4.64 13.09
N ILE A 112 -1.38 4.98 11.90
CA ILE A 112 -1.78 4.01 10.88
C ILE A 112 -0.60 3.12 10.48
N ASN A 113 0.60 3.70 10.33
CA ASN A 113 1.81 2.93 10.02
C ASN A 113 2.28 2.07 11.19
N ALA A 114 2.01 2.45 12.45
CA ALA A 114 2.26 1.59 13.60
C ALA A 114 1.32 0.37 13.56
N TRP A 115 0.02 0.57 13.32
CA TRP A 115 -0.94 -0.52 13.10
C TRP A 115 -0.56 -1.41 11.92
N ALA A 116 -0.15 -0.82 10.79
CA ALA A 116 0.25 -1.54 9.59
C ALA A 116 1.36 -2.57 9.83
N LYS A 117 2.23 -2.30 10.81
CA LYS A 117 3.41 -3.11 11.14
C LYS A 117 3.15 -4.09 12.28
N TYR A 118 2.11 -3.83 13.05
CA TYR A 118 1.65 -4.75 14.06
C TYR A 118 1.05 -5.97 13.36
N ASN A 119 1.77 -7.09 13.43
CA ASN A 119 1.36 -8.36 12.86
C ASN A 119 1.00 -9.31 14.01
N PRO A 120 -0.29 -9.47 14.34
CA PRO A 120 -0.67 -10.30 15.47
C PRO A 120 -0.60 -11.80 15.12
N ALA A 121 -0.32 -12.19 13.87
CA ALA A 121 -0.05 -13.59 13.54
C ALA A 121 1.23 -14.14 14.20
N ALA A 122 2.10 -13.27 14.75
CA ALA A 122 3.21 -13.67 15.60
C ALA A 122 2.80 -13.87 17.07
N ALA A 123 1.64 -13.36 17.49
CA ALA A 123 1.01 -13.53 18.79
C ALA A 123 0.27 -14.87 18.82
N THR A 124 0.82 -15.88 19.50
CA THR A 124 0.37 -17.28 19.41
C THR A 124 -0.94 -17.61 20.14
N ASP A 125 -1.74 -16.62 20.55
CA ASP A 125 -3.00 -16.85 21.27
C ASP A 125 -4.23 -16.60 20.38
N GLU A 126 -5.02 -17.65 20.23
CA GLU A 126 -5.80 -17.94 19.03
C GLU A 126 -7.07 -17.11 18.79
N ASN A 127 -7.51 -16.13 19.60
CA ASN A 127 -8.96 -15.81 19.54
C ASN A 127 -9.55 -14.39 19.74
N ASN A 128 -8.83 -13.25 19.70
CA ASN A 128 -9.58 -11.96 19.59
C ASN A 128 -8.84 -10.71 19.10
N ASP A 129 -7.52 -10.63 19.23
CA ASP A 129 -6.82 -9.34 19.06
C ASP A 129 -6.70 -8.85 17.60
N ASN A 130 -7.02 -9.74 16.65
CA ASN A 130 -6.93 -9.47 15.22
C ASN A 130 -8.02 -8.51 14.69
N LEU A 131 -9.22 -8.55 15.28
CA LEU A 131 -10.34 -7.67 14.88
C LEU A 131 -10.02 -6.20 15.22
N ASN A 132 -9.27 -5.97 16.29
CA ASN A 132 -8.92 -4.63 16.76
C ASN A 132 -8.08 -3.84 15.75
N ASN A 133 -7.29 -4.51 14.89
CA ASN A 133 -6.48 -3.82 13.87
C ASN A 133 -7.30 -3.25 12.73
N VAL A 134 -8.29 -4.01 12.23
CA VAL A 134 -9.17 -3.52 11.16
C VAL A 134 -10.08 -2.43 11.70
N VAL A 135 -10.67 -2.65 12.88
CA VAL A 135 -11.45 -1.62 13.59
C VAL A 135 -10.60 -0.37 13.82
N GLY A 136 -9.33 -0.55 14.15
CA GLY A 136 -8.36 0.53 14.21
C GLY A 136 -8.31 1.30 12.89
N VAL A 137 -7.89 0.65 11.80
CA VAL A 137 -7.74 1.31 10.50
C VAL A 137 -9.05 1.97 10.05
N GLU A 138 -10.20 1.31 10.21
CA GLU A 138 -11.53 1.87 9.95
C GLU A 138 -11.80 3.11 10.81
N ARG A 139 -11.45 3.08 12.10
CA ARG A 139 -11.58 4.23 13.01
C ARG A 139 -10.70 5.40 12.58
N SER A 140 -9.44 5.13 12.22
CA SER A 140 -8.55 6.16 11.69
C SER A 140 -9.07 6.75 10.39
N LEU A 141 -9.62 5.93 9.50
CA LEU A 141 -10.27 6.38 8.27
C LEU A 141 -11.52 7.20 8.54
N SER A 142 -12.39 6.74 9.44
CA SER A 142 -13.59 7.47 9.86
C SER A 142 -13.23 8.84 10.44
N LEU A 143 -12.14 8.92 11.21
CA LEU A 143 -11.64 10.17 11.74
C LEU A 143 -11.06 11.07 10.63
N LEU A 144 -10.38 10.49 9.63
CA LEU A 144 -9.94 11.23 8.44
C LEU A 144 -11.13 11.76 7.62
N TYR A 145 -12.21 10.99 7.45
CA TYR A 145 -13.42 11.42 6.75
C TYR A 145 -14.21 12.47 7.55
N GLN A 146 -14.35 12.31 8.86
CA GLN A 146 -14.95 13.33 9.73
C GLN A 146 -14.17 14.66 9.69
N MET A 147 -12.87 14.60 9.44
CA MET A 147 -12.07 15.80 9.21
C MET A 147 -12.39 16.50 7.89
N GLU A 148 -12.95 15.80 6.89
CA GLU A 148 -13.41 16.38 5.62
C GLU A 148 -14.83 16.96 5.73
N GLU A 149 -15.77 16.27 6.40
CA GLU A 149 -17.19 16.68 6.46
C GLU A 149 -17.46 17.92 7.33
N GLU A 150 -16.64 18.20 8.36
CA GLU A 150 -16.77 19.41 9.19
C GLU A 150 -16.57 20.73 8.39
N GLU A 151 -16.19 20.66 7.11
CA GLU A 151 -16.00 21.81 6.21
C GLU A 151 -17.30 22.33 5.57
N ASP A 152 -18.35 21.49 5.42
CA ASP A 152 -19.49 21.75 4.54
C ASP A 152 -20.77 22.26 5.25
N ASP A 153 -20.77 22.38 6.58
CA ASP A 153 -22.01 22.70 7.31
C ASP A 153 -22.46 24.17 7.16
N ASP A 154 -23.71 24.34 6.71
CA ASP A 154 -24.40 25.52 6.14
C ASP A 154 -24.51 26.80 7.00
N ASN A 155 -23.85 26.89 8.15
CA ASN A 155 -23.84 28.12 8.97
C ASN A 155 -22.91 29.23 8.42
N LEU A 156 -22.50 29.09 7.16
CA LEU A 156 -21.49 29.88 6.45
C LEU A 156 -21.98 31.22 5.91
N GLN A 157 -23.29 31.44 5.75
CA GLN A 157 -23.80 32.66 5.12
C GLN A 157 -23.74 33.92 5.99
N ASN A 158 -23.70 33.80 7.32
CA ASN A 158 -23.82 34.97 8.22
C ASN A 158 -22.50 35.67 8.61
N PHE A 159 -21.33 35.18 8.18
CA PHE A 159 -20.01 35.72 8.64
C PHE A 159 -19.08 36.22 7.50
N SER A 160 -19.62 36.44 6.30
CA SER A 160 -18.88 36.71 5.05
C SER A 160 -17.95 37.94 5.06
N ASN A 161 -18.19 38.97 5.89
CA ASN A 161 -17.56 40.29 5.68
C ASN A 161 -16.22 40.52 6.39
N ASN A 162 -15.65 39.55 7.11
CA ASN A 162 -14.44 39.79 7.91
C ASN A 162 -13.21 39.04 7.36
N VAL A 163 -12.38 39.73 6.58
CA VAL A 163 -11.16 39.20 5.95
C VAL A 163 -10.21 38.54 6.96
N SER A 164 -10.12 39.10 8.18
CA SER A 164 -9.29 38.53 9.26
C SER A 164 -9.83 37.18 9.79
N PHE A 165 -11.13 36.95 9.68
CA PHE A 165 -11.78 35.70 10.06
C PHE A 165 -11.61 34.64 8.98
N GLN A 166 -11.71 35.02 7.71
CA GLN A 166 -11.38 34.12 6.58
C GLN A 166 -9.92 33.66 6.61
N GLN A 167 -8.99 34.55 6.96
CA GLN A 167 -7.56 34.23 7.05
C GLN A 167 -7.23 33.31 8.24
N ARG A 168 -7.95 33.45 9.37
CA ARG A 168 -7.85 32.51 10.50
C ARG A 168 -8.54 31.17 10.20
N ARG A 169 -9.64 31.17 9.45
CA ARG A 169 -10.28 29.95 8.96
C ARG A 169 -9.39 29.16 8.03
N ARG A 170 -8.68 29.82 7.10
CA ARG A 170 -7.67 29.17 6.26
C ARG A 170 -6.52 28.53 7.05
N GLN A 171 -6.30 28.94 8.30
CA GLN A 171 -5.34 28.31 9.21
C GLN A 171 -5.96 27.21 10.09
N MET A 172 -7.30 27.10 10.14
CA MET A 172 -8.05 26.06 10.87
C MET A 172 -8.62 24.96 9.95
N ILE A 173 -8.60 25.15 8.63
CA ILE A 173 -8.90 24.09 7.65
C ILE A 173 -7.98 22.92 7.96
N ARG A 174 -8.58 21.79 8.36
CA ARG A 174 -7.80 20.59 8.62
C ARG A 174 -7.24 20.13 7.26
N PRO A 175 -5.96 19.75 7.19
CA PRO A 175 -5.41 19.29 5.93
C PRO A 175 -6.14 18.02 5.49
N LYS A 176 -6.72 18.03 4.28
CA LYS A 176 -7.25 16.83 3.61
C LYS A 176 -6.17 15.73 3.60
N PRO A 177 -6.55 14.44 3.67
CA PRO A 177 -5.61 13.34 3.49
C PRO A 177 -4.81 13.53 2.19
N ASP A 178 -3.50 13.36 2.27
CA ASP A 178 -2.65 13.37 1.06
C ASP A 178 -2.47 11.95 0.51
N LEU A 179 -1.93 11.85 -0.70
CA LEU A 179 -1.61 10.56 -1.33
C LEU A 179 -0.71 9.66 -0.45
N ILE A 180 0.08 10.24 0.45
CA ILE A 180 0.97 9.48 1.34
C ILE A 180 0.13 8.76 2.40
N ILE A 181 -0.89 9.41 2.96
CA ILE A 181 -1.83 8.76 3.89
C ILE A 181 -2.55 7.62 3.18
N TYR A 182 -3.13 7.85 1.99
CA TYR A 182 -3.82 6.80 1.24
C TYR A 182 -2.91 5.59 1.01
N SER A 183 -1.67 5.81 0.57
CA SER A 183 -0.67 4.74 0.41
C SER A 183 -0.39 4.01 1.73
N THR A 184 -0.29 4.74 2.83
CA THR A 184 0.00 4.16 4.15
C THR A 184 -1.16 3.31 4.67
N VAL A 185 -2.40 3.78 4.49
CA VAL A 185 -3.61 3.02 4.81
C VAL A 185 -3.69 1.76 3.97
N MET A 186 -3.48 1.86 2.65
CA MET A 186 -3.52 0.70 1.76
C MET A 186 -2.45 -0.34 2.11
N ASP A 187 -1.24 0.11 2.47
CA ASP A 187 -0.19 -0.78 2.95
C ASP A 187 -0.56 -1.43 4.28
N ALA A 188 -1.21 -0.69 5.18
CA ALA A 188 -1.74 -1.21 6.44
C ALA A 188 -2.75 -2.33 6.19
N LEU A 189 -3.79 -2.03 5.41
CA LEU A 189 -4.82 -3.00 5.01
C LEU A 189 -4.18 -4.21 4.33
N ALA A 190 -3.25 -3.99 3.38
CA ALA A 190 -2.59 -5.09 2.68
C ALA A 190 -1.78 -6.02 3.60
N ASN A 191 -1.34 -5.57 4.76
CA ASN A 191 -0.58 -6.37 5.72
C ASN A 191 -1.44 -6.93 6.85
N THR A 192 -2.58 -6.33 7.17
CA THR A 192 -3.50 -6.81 8.21
C THR A 192 -4.40 -7.94 7.72
N ILE A 193 -4.69 -8.03 6.42
CA ILE A 193 -5.61 -9.05 5.91
C ILE A 193 -4.91 -10.41 5.86
N ASN A 194 -4.99 -11.18 6.94
CA ASN A 194 -4.66 -12.60 6.95
C ASN A 194 -5.75 -13.42 7.65
N TYR A 195 -7.00 -12.95 7.59
CA TYR A 195 -8.11 -13.47 8.42
C TYR A 195 -9.28 -13.97 7.59
N ASN A 196 -9.84 -15.11 8.00
CA ASN A 196 -10.99 -15.78 7.38
C ASN A 196 -12.35 -15.15 7.75
N GLN A 197 -12.41 -13.90 8.20
CA GLN A 197 -13.67 -13.26 8.58
C GLN A 197 -14.26 -12.50 7.39
N GLU A 198 -15.25 -13.10 6.71
CA GLU A 198 -15.91 -12.52 5.53
C GLU A 198 -16.39 -11.08 5.74
N SER A 199 -16.90 -10.73 6.92
CA SER A 199 -17.40 -9.37 7.21
C SER A 199 -16.30 -8.31 7.21
N VAL A 200 -15.11 -8.65 7.73
CA VAL A 200 -13.95 -7.77 7.73
C VAL A 200 -13.45 -7.57 6.31
N ILE A 201 -13.50 -8.62 5.50
CA ILE A 201 -12.94 -8.58 4.17
C ILE A 201 -13.81 -7.71 3.24
N SER A 202 -15.14 -7.86 3.31
CA SER A 202 -16.07 -7.04 2.51
C SER A 202 -15.88 -5.55 2.81
N ASN A 203 -15.79 -5.19 4.10
CA ASN A 203 -15.52 -3.80 4.49
C ASN A 203 -14.21 -3.28 3.92
N VAL A 204 -13.15 -4.10 3.90
CA VAL A 204 -11.87 -3.69 3.35
C VAL A 204 -11.95 -3.47 1.84
N VAL A 205 -12.69 -4.30 1.10
CA VAL A 205 -12.90 -4.09 -0.34
C VAL A 205 -13.60 -2.76 -0.59
N ASP A 206 -14.70 -2.49 0.11
CA ASP A 206 -15.48 -1.27 -0.04
C ASP A 206 -14.65 -0.03 0.33
N VAL A 207 -13.96 -0.07 1.48
CA VAL A 207 -13.04 0.98 1.92
C VAL A 207 -11.93 1.23 0.89
N VAL A 208 -11.32 0.18 0.32
CA VAL A 208 -10.27 0.33 -0.69
C VAL A 208 -10.83 1.02 -1.95
N LEU A 209 -12.03 0.65 -2.38
CA LEU A 209 -12.68 1.26 -3.54
C LEU A 209 -13.07 2.72 -3.28
N ASP A 210 -13.64 3.03 -2.12
CA ASP A 210 -14.00 4.39 -1.72
C ASP A 210 -12.77 5.30 -1.62
N LEU A 211 -11.66 4.80 -1.05
CA LEU A 211 -10.40 5.53 -0.99
C LEU A 211 -9.82 5.79 -2.38
N LEU A 212 -9.91 4.80 -3.29
CA LEU A 212 -9.50 5.00 -4.68
C LEU A 212 -10.40 6.06 -5.35
N ASP A 213 -11.72 5.98 -5.19
CA ASP A 213 -12.67 6.96 -5.75
C ASP A 213 -12.39 8.38 -5.26
N GLY A 214 -12.21 8.55 -3.94
CA GLY A 214 -11.86 9.86 -3.35
C GLY A 214 -10.54 10.40 -3.89
N MET A 215 -9.51 9.55 -3.99
CA MET A 215 -8.22 9.92 -4.58
C MET A 215 -8.38 10.35 -6.05
N GLU A 216 -9.20 9.65 -6.84
CA GLU A 216 -9.43 10.01 -8.24
C GLU A 216 -10.16 11.34 -8.38
N GLN A 217 -11.17 11.59 -7.55
CA GLN A 217 -11.90 12.86 -7.52
C GLN A 217 -10.95 14.02 -7.17
N GLN A 218 -10.14 13.86 -6.12
CA GLN A 218 -9.13 14.84 -5.73
C GLN A 218 -8.16 15.14 -6.88
N GLN A 219 -7.68 14.11 -7.57
CA GLN A 219 -6.79 14.30 -8.73
C GLN A 219 -7.47 15.01 -9.90
N GLN A 220 -8.74 14.71 -10.16
CA GLN A 220 -9.50 15.38 -11.22
C GLN A 220 -9.69 16.87 -10.89
N GLU A 221 -10.03 17.18 -9.64
CA GLU A 221 -10.16 18.56 -9.15
C GLU A 221 -8.83 19.31 -9.27
N GLU A 222 -7.73 18.72 -8.79
CA GLU A 222 -6.39 19.31 -8.91
C GLU A 222 -5.98 19.53 -10.35
N LEU A 223 -6.28 18.58 -11.25
CA LEU A 223 -6.01 18.72 -12.67
C LEU A 223 -6.84 19.86 -13.28
N GLU A 224 -8.09 20.03 -12.87
CA GLU A 224 -8.93 21.12 -13.33
C GLU A 224 -8.41 22.47 -12.82
N ILE A 225 -8.07 22.58 -11.54
CA ILE A 225 -7.43 23.76 -10.94
C ILE A 225 -6.14 24.08 -11.70
N GLN A 226 -5.34 23.05 -12.01
CA GLN A 226 -4.10 23.23 -12.77
C GLN A 226 -4.38 23.70 -14.19
N ARG A 227 -5.40 23.17 -14.88
CA ARG A 227 -5.83 23.65 -16.21
C ARG A 227 -6.26 25.11 -16.16
N ARG A 228 -7.06 25.50 -15.15
CA ARG A 228 -7.48 26.90 -14.94
C ARG A 228 -6.27 27.81 -14.68
N ARG A 229 -5.33 27.37 -13.83
CA ARG A 229 -4.06 28.09 -13.58
C ARG A 229 -3.21 28.18 -14.83
N GLN A 230 -3.09 27.13 -15.64
CA GLN A 230 -2.35 27.17 -16.90
C GLN A 230 -3.00 28.09 -17.93
N GLN A 231 -4.33 28.13 -18.01
CA GLN A 231 -5.04 29.09 -18.86
C GLN A 231 -4.74 30.53 -18.42
N GLN A 232 -4.70 30.80 -17.12
CA GLN A 232 -4.29 32.10 -16.57
C GLN A 232 -2.80 32.39 -16.81
N GLN A 233 -1.92 31.41 -16.58
CA GLN A 233 -0.46 31.51 -16.74
C GLN A 233 0.02 31.47 -18.19
N ARG A 234 -0.81 31.09 -19.17
CA ARG A 234 -0.49 31.33 -20.58
C ARG A 234 -0.31 32.83 -20.88
N GLN A 235 -0.69 33.72 -19.96
CA GLN A 235 -0.33 35.13 -19.97
C GLN A 235 1.05 35.44 -19.33
N HIS A 236 1.61 34.56 -18.50
CA HIS A 236 2.90 34.69 -17.81
C HIS A 236 3.70 33.38 -17.84
N ARG A 237 4.61 33.23 -18.81
CA ARG A 237 5.47 32.03 -18.95
C ARG A 237 6.42 31.88 -17.75
N TYR A 238 6.35 30.78 -16.99
CA TYR A 238 7.46 29.81 -16.81
C TYR A 238 7.14 28.62 -15.87
N ASN A 239 7.69 27.48 -16.27
CA ASN A 239 7.95 26.15 -15.68
C ASN A 239 7.67 25.82 -14.20
N GLN A 240 6.94 24.71 -13.98
CA GLN A 240 7.30 23.69 -12.96
C GLN A 240 6.85 22.26 -13.38
N PRO A 241 7.76 21.41 -13.89
CA PRO A 241 7.48 20.00 -14.20
C PRO A 241 7.83 19.00 -13.07
N TYR A 242 8.57 19.40 -12.03
CA TYR A 242 9.20 18.43 -11.10
C TYR A 242 8.26 17.82 -10.04
N GLN A 243 7.18 18.51 -9.63
CA GLN A 243 6.25 17.98 -8.61
C GLN A 243 5.37 16.83 -9.16
N GLN A 244 4.94 16.89 -10.42
CA GLN A 244 4.02 15.91 -11.00
C GLN A 244 4.57 14.47 -11.03
N GLN A 245 5.87 14.29 -11.25
CA GLN A 245 6.46 12.95 -11.36
C GLN A 245 6.45 12.17 -10.03
N LYS A 246 6.53 12.87 -8.89
CA LYS A 246 6.49 12.23 -7.56
C LYS A 246 5.10 11.67 -7.27
N ASP A 247 4.06 12.42 -7.62
CA ASP A 247 2.67 12.04 -7.37
C ASP A 247 2.30 10.80 -8.20
N GLU A 248 2.78 10.71 -9.44
CA GLU A 248 2.53 9.56 -10.32
C GLU A 248 3.06 8.23 -9.78
N THR A 249 4.28 8.23 -9.25
CA THR A 249 4.87 7.01 -8.65
C THR A 249 4.08 6.57 -7.42
N LEU A 250 3.56 7.53 -6.66
CA LEU A 250 2.78 7.26 -5.46
C LEU A 250 1.40 6.68 -5.81
N ILE A 251 0.75 7.21 -6.85
CA ILE A 251 -0.52 6.67 -7.36
C ILE A 251 -0.37 5.22 -7.81
N ALA A 252 0.68 4.91 -8.58
CA ALA A 252 0.94 3.54 -9.00
C ALA A 252 1.16 2.60 -7.80
N ARG A 253 1.82 3.06 -6.74
CA ARG A 253 1.97 2.30 -5.50
C ARG A 253 0.64 2.07 -4.80
N ILE A 254 -0.22 3.09 -4.70
CA ILE A 254 -1.55 2.98 -4.09
C ILE A 254 -2.37 1.89 -4.80
N TYR A 255 -2.42 1.87 -6.14
CA TYR A 255 -3.10 0.82 -6.89
C TYR A 255 -2.52 -0.57 -6.61
N VAL A 256 -1.19 -0.71 -6.60
CA VAL A 256 -0.55 -2.01 -6.31
C VAL A 256 -0.84 -2.47 -4.89
N SER A 257 -0.82 -1.58 -3.90
CA SER A 257 -1.16 -1.88 -2.51
C SER A 257 -2.63 -2.25 -2.35
N ALA A 258 -3.53 -1.57 -3.06
CA ALA A 258 -4.95 -1.93 -3.14
C ALA A 258 -5.12 -3.35 -3.71
N ILE A 259 -4.52 -3.65 -4.88
CA ILE A 259 -4.57 -5.00 -5.49
C ILE A 259 -4.01 -6.05 -4.53
N LYS A 260 -2.93 -5.74 -3.80
CA LYS A 260 -2.35 -6.64 -2.80
C LYS A 260 -3.31 -6.89 -1.63
N ALA A 261 -3.97 -5.84 -1.11
CA ALA A 261 -4.97 -5.97 -0.06
C ALA A 261 -6.12 -6.87 -0.49
N ILE A 262 -6.68 -6.60 -1.68
CA ILE A 262 -7.73 -7.43 -2.29
C ILE A 262 -7.24 -8.85 -2.56
N ALA A 263 -5.97 -9.04 -2.94
CA ALA A 263 -5.44 -10.38 -3.14
C ALA A 263 -5.41 -11.18 -1.83
N ASN A 264 -5.03 -10.55 -0.73
CA ASN A 264 -4.89 -11.19 0.58
C ASN A 264 -6.24 -11.48 1.25
N ALA A 265 -7.29 -10.75 0.87
CA ALA A 265 -8.67 -10.92 1.28
C ALA A 265 -9.26 -12.31 0.98
N GLN A 266 -8.82 -13.00 -0.08
CA GLN A 266 -9.26 -14.36 -0.43
C GLN A 266 -10.78 -14.53 -0.64
N GLU A 267 -11.54 -13.46 -0.85
CA GLU A 267 -12.96 -13.58 -1.18
C GLU A 267 -13.17 -14.23 -2.54
N MET A 268 -14.39 -14.76 -2.71
CA MET A 268 -14.83 -15.30 -3.99
C MET A 268 -14.70 -14.28 -5.13
N ASN A 269 -14.97 -12.99 -4.89
CA ASN A 269 -14.89 -11.95 -5.92
C ASN A 269 -13.55 -11.20 -5.96
N SER A 270 -12.61 -11.50 -5.04
CA SER A 270 -11.33 -10.79 -4.96
C SER A 270 -10.55 -10.78 -6.29
N PRO A 271 -10.48 -11.88 -7.08
CA PRO A 271 -9.74 -11.86 -8.35
C PRO A 271 -10.34 -10.88 -9.37
N GLN A 272 -11.66 -10.77 -9.42
CA GLN A 272 -12.41 -9.90 -10.31
C GLN A 272 -12.16 -8.43 -9.94
N VAL A 273 -12.24 -8.12 -8.64
CA VAL A 273 -11.95 -6.78 -8.11
C VAL A 273 -10.49 -6.41 -8.31
N ALA A 274 -9.55 -7.32 -8.05
CA ALA A 274 -8.13 -7.08 -8.28
C ALA A 274 -7.83 -6.78 -9.77
N LEU A 275 -8.48 -7.50 -10.69
CA LEU A 275 -8.37 -7.26 -12.12
C LEU A 275 -8.99 -5.92 -12.54
N SER A 276 -10.16 -5.55 -12.00
CA SER A 276 -10.81 -4.27 -12.34
C SER A 276 -9.99 -3.07 -11.86
N ILE A 277 -9.38 -3.15 -10.67
CA ILE A 277 -8.46 -2.12 -10.15
C ILE A 277 -7.23 -1.99 -11.07
N LEU A 278 -6.66 -3.12 -11.52
CA LEU A 278 -5.55 -3.13 -12.48
C LEU A 278 -5.95 -2.50 -13.83
N GLU A 279 -7.18 -2.75 -14.29
CA GLU A 279 -7.72 -2.14 -15.51
C GLU A 279 -7.95 -0.64 -15.37
N ARG A 280 -8.49 -0.20 -14.23
CA ARG A 280 -8.64 1.22 -13.89
C ARG A 280 -7.30 1.95 -13.88
N MET A 281 -6.26 1.34 -13.29
CA MET A 281 -4.89 1.87 -13.34
C MET A 281 -4.40 2.06 -14.79
N LYS A 282 -4.65 1.09 -15.68
CA LYS A 282 -4.30 1.18 -17.11
C LYS A 282 -5.07 2.31 -17.82
N GLU A 283 -6.37 2.43 -17.54
CA GLU A 283 -7.24 3.44 -18.16
C GLU A 283 -6.84 4.86 -17.74
N GLN A 284 -6.64 5.10 -16.45
CA GLN A 284 -6.16 6.38 -15.94
C GLN A 284 -4.88 6.82 -16.64
N GLN A 285 -3.94 5.91 -16.77
CA GLN A 285 -2.70 6.19 -17.46
C GLN A 285 -2.93 6.55 -18.93
N GLN A 286 -3.81 5.82 -19.62
CA GLN A 286 -4.15 6.12 -21.01
C GLN A 286 -4.82 7.50 -21.15
N GLN A 287 -5.72 7.86 -20.22
CA GLN A 287 -6.36 9.16 -20.19
C GLN A 287 -5.35 10.30 -19.96
N ARG A 288 -4.38 10.10 -19.06
CA ARG A 288 -3.28 11.05 -18.83
C ARG A 288 -2.41 11.22 -20.07
N ARG A 289 -2.07 10.12 -20.75
CA ARG A 289 -1.35 10.14 -22.03
C ARG A 289 -2.08 10.91 -23.13
N ARG A 290 -3.42 10.87 -23.15
CA ARG A 290 -4.25 11.63 -24.10
C ARG A 290 -4.38 13.10 -23.72
N SER A 291 -4.49 13.40 -22.43
CA SER A 291 -4.71 14.75 -21.92
C SER A 291 -3.46 15.62 -21.94
N SER A 292 -2.29 15.00 -21.82
CA SER A 292 -1.03 15.70 -21.80
C SER A 292 -0.49 15.83 -23.23
N ASN A 293 -0.42 17.05 -23.76
CA ASN A 293 0.45 17.40 -24.90
C ASN A 293 1.96 17.28 -24.54
N TYR A 294 2.28 16.50 -23.51
CA TYR A 294 3.63 16.35 -22.98
C TYR A 294 4.50 15.62 -23.99
N VAL A 295 5.65 16.22 -24.26
CA VAL A 295 6.76 15.55 -24.92
C VAL A 295 7.25 14.47 -23.95
N TYR A 296 7.19 13.22 -24.39
CA TYR A 296 7.63 12.05 -23.63
C TYR A 296 9.07 12.24 -23.15
N HIS A 297 9.25 12.43 -21.84
CA HIS A 297 10.57 12.48 -21.22
C HIS A 297 10.93 11.14 -20.59
N GLY A 298 11.09 10.08 -21.39
CA GLY A 298 11.82 8.83 -21.07
C GLY A 298 11.45 7.98 -19.83
N ASN A 299 10.75 8.53 -18.82
CA ASN A 299 10.50 7.98 -17.50
C ASN A 299 9.02 7.62 -17.27
N ASP A 300 8.22 7.59 -18.34
CA ASP A 300 6.80 7.18 -18.37
C ASP A 300 6.54 5.73 -17.88
N SER A 301 7.60 5.01 -17.52
CA SER A 301 7.54 3.71 -16.87
C SER A 301 6.81 3.73 -15.54
N LEU A 302 6.82 4.86 -14.82
CA LEU A 302 6.40 4.90 -13.41
C LEU A 302 4.90 4.72 -13.21
N LEU A 303 4.10 4.98 -14.25
CA LEU A 303 2.64 4.83 -14.22
C LEU A 303 2.12 3.52 -14.83
N LEU A 304 2.96 2.76 -15.55
CA LEU A 304 2.51 1.48 -16.09
C LEU A 304 2.38 0.47 -14.95
N PRO A 305 1.34 -0.40 -14.98
CA PRO A 305 1.33 -1.51 -14.07
C PRO A 305 2.62 -2.31 -14.22
N THR A 306 3.30 -2.54 -13.10
CA THR A 306 4.53 -3.33 -13.04
C THR A 306 4.20 -4.82 -12.94
N SER A 307 5.20 -5.69 -13.01
CA SER A 307 4.97 -7.13 -12.78
C SER A 307 4.32 -7.40 -11.42
N PHE A 308 4.57 -6.56 -10.41
CA PHE A 308 3.95 -6.68 -9.08
C PHE A 308 2.41 -6.62 -9.12
N GLY A 309 1.82 -5.65 -9.82
CA GLY A 309 0.36 -5.53 -9.90
C GLY A 309 -0.27 -6.78 -10.52
N TYR A 310 0.29 -7.24 -11.64
CA TYR A 310 -0.13 -8.48 -12.30
C TYR A 310 0.08 -9.72 -11.42
N ASN A 311 1.23 -9.81 -10.74
CA ASN A 311 1.54 -10.92 -9.85
C ASN A 311 0.52 -11.03 -8.71
N HIS A 312 0.06 -9.91 -8.15
CA HIS A 312 -0.98 -9.92 -7.13
C HIS A 312 -2.36 -10.31 -7.68
N VAL A 313 -2.73 -9.91 -8.90
CA VAL A 313 -3.96 -10.41 -9.55
C VAL A 313 -3.90 -11.93 -9.77
N ILE A 314 -2.78 -12.44 -10.29
CA ILE A 314 -2.58 -13.89 -10.50
C ILE A 314 -2.63 -14.63 -9.17
N ASN A 315 -1.96 -14.11 -8.13
CA ASN A 315 -1.97 -14.73 -6.82
C ASN A 315 -3.37 -14.69 -6.17
N SER A 316 -4.12 -13.58 -6.30
CA SER A 316 -5.51 -13.46 -5.84
C SER A 316 -6.37 -14.58 -6.42
N ALA A 317 -6.32 -14.77 -7.74
CA ALA A 317 -7.00 -15.88 -8.41
C ALA A 317 -6.53 -17.25 -7.88
N ALA A 318 -5.24 -17.41 -7.63
CA ALA A 318 -4.68 -18.68 -7.17
C ALA A 318 -5.04 -19.05 -5.73
N ILE A 319 -5.37 -18.08 -4.87
CA ILE A 319 -5.70 -18.30 -3.45
C ILE A 319 -7.17 -18.10 -3.10
N SER A 320 -8.00 -17.68 -4.06
CA SER A 320 -9.43 -17.50 -3.86
C SER A 320 -10.11 -18.77 -3.34
N ASN A 321 -11.15 -18.61 -2.52
CA ASN A 321 -12.02 -19.68 -2.04
C ASN A 321 -13.02 -20.19 -3.10
N ALA A 322 -12.58 -20.37 -4.35
CA ALA A 322 -13.44 -20.88 -5.42
C ALA A 322 -13.83 -22.34 -5.19
N GLU A 323 -15.08 -22.57 -4.81
CA GLU A 323 -15.59 -23.92 -4.52
C GLU A 323 -16.10 -24.63 -5.78
N THR A 324 -16.87 -23.93 -6.61
CA THR A 324 -17.51 -24.56 -7.77
C THR A 324 -16.56 -24.65 -8.97
N PRO A 325 -16.75 -25.63 -9.87
CA PRO A 325 -15.98 -25.71 -11.11
C PRO A 325 -16.09 -24.47 -11.99
N ASN A 326 -17.22 -23.76 -11.95
CA ASN A 326 -17.43 -22.53 -12.70
C ASN A 326 -16.59 -21.38 -12.12
N ASP A 327 -16.54 -21.25 -10.79
CA ASP A 327 -15.74 -20.22 -10.13
C ASP A 327 -14.25 -20.46 -10.37
N LYS A 328 -13.79 -21.71 -10.21
CA LYS A 328 -12.41 -22.09 -10.52
C LYS A 328 -12.04 -21.77 -11.96
N ARG A 329 -12.94 -22.06 -12.90
CA ARG A 329 -12.75 -21.72 -14.31
C ARG A 329 -12.65 -20.20 -14.52
N LEU A 330 -13.54 -19.42 -13.91
CA LEU A 330 -13.53 -17.97 -14.00
C LEU A 330 -12.22 -17.38 -13.43
N HIS A 331 -11.80 -17.84 -12.26
CA HIS A 331 -10.57 -17.35 -11.63
C HIS A 331 -9.33 -17.76 -12.42
N PHE A 332 -9.33 -18.95 -13.01
CA PHE A 332 -8.27 -19.37 -13.91
C PHE A 332 -8.21 -18.47 -15.16
N GLN A 333 -9.35 -18.08 -15.73
CA GLN A 333 -9.40 -17.14 -16.85
C GLN A 333 -8.81 -15.76 -16.48
N ILE A 334 -9.07 -15.28 -15.27
CA ILE A 334 -8.49 -14.03 -14.75
C ILE A 334 -6.96 -14.15 -14.64
N ALA A 335 -6.47 -15.22 -13.99
CA ALA A 335 -5.03 -15.50 -13.88
C ALA A 335 -4.36 -15.60 -15.25
N LEU A 336 -4.98 -16.33 -16.19
CA LEU A 336 -4.48 -16.51 -17.55
C LEU A 336 -4.45 -15.19 -18.33
N LYS A 337 -5.49 -14.36 -18.22
CA LYS A 337 -5.54 -13.03 -18.85
C LYS A 337 -4.40 -12.15 -18.35
N ALA A 338 -4.23 -12.04 -17.03
CA ALA A 338 -3.14 -11.27 -16.41
C ALA A 338 -1.75 -11.78 -16.86
N PHE A 339 -1.56 -13.09 -16.88
CA PHE A 339 -0.31 -13.71 -17.34
C PHE A 339 -0.03 -13.46 -18.83
N GLN A 340 -1.05 -13.55 -19.69
CA GLN A 340 -0.93 -13.29 -21.12
C GLN A 340 -0.59 -11.83 -21.43
N GLU A 341 -1.16 -10.87 -20.70
CA GLU A 341 -0.82 -9.45 -20.85
C GLU A 341 0.67 -9.19 -20.55
N LEU A 342 1.22 -9.77 -19.47
CA LEU A 342 2.66 -9.68 -19.18
C LEU A 342 3.52 -10.30 -20.30
N ARG A 343 3.11 -11.47 -20.81
CA ARG A 343 3.82 -12.14 -21.92
C ARG A 343 3.83 -11.30 -23.19
N GLU A 344 2.73 -10.62 -23.50
CA GLU A 344 2.67 -9.72 -24.64
C GLU A 344 3.57 -8.49 -24.43
N GLY A 345 3.63 -7.96 -23.20
CA GLY A 345 4.54 -6.87 -22.85
C GLY A 345 6.00 -7.19 -23.13
N LYS A 346 6.42 -8.43 -22.86
CA LYS A 346 7.76 -8.93 -23.20
C LYS A 346 8.01 -8.98 -24.71
N ARG A 347 7.02 -9.34 -25.53
CA ARG A 347 7.15 -9.33 -27.00
C ARG A 347 7.33 -7.91 -27.52
N ILE A 348 6.56 -6.96 -26.98
CA ILE A 348 6.66 -5.54 -27.33
C ILE A 348 8.04 -4.98 -26.96
N ARG A 349 8.58 -5.34 -25.78
CA ARG A 349 9.92 -4.88 -25.37
C ARG A 349 11.02 -5.34 -26.33
N ARG A 350 10.90 -6.53 -26.92
CA ARG A 350 11.85 -7.04 -27.92
C ARG A 350 11.83 -6.25 -29.22
N THR A 351 10.67 -5.70 -29.60
CA THR A 351 10.52 -4.92 -30.84
C THR A 351 10.72 -3.42 -30.62
N ASN A 352 10.55 -2.92 -29.38
CA ASN A 352 10.68 -1.52 -29.05
C ASN A 352 11.39 -1.35 -27.68
N SER A 353 12.71 -1.20 -27.72
CA SER A 353 13.55 -1.06 -26.53
C SER A 353 13.26 0.18 -25.67
N ASN A 354 12.58 1.19 -26.23
CA ASN A 354 12.31 2.45 -25.54
C ASN A 354 10.99 2.45 -24.76
N LYS A 355 10.15 1.41 -24.94
CA LYS A 355 8.90 1.30 -24.20
C LYS A 355 9.15 0.48 -22.94
N SER A 356 9.09 1.13 -21.79
CA SER A 356 8.95 0.37 -20.54
C SER A 356 7.63 -0.39 -20.61
N VAL A 357 7.67 -1.70 -20.45
CA VAL A 357 6.49 -2.56 -20.36
C VAL A 357 6.79 -3.60 -19.30
N ALA A 358 5.80 -3.94 -18.48
CA ALA A 358 5.94 -5.04 -17.54
C ALA A 358 6.26 -6.34 -18.28
N ILE A 359 7.18 -7.11 -17.69
CA ILE A 359 7.59 -8.41 -18.17
C ILE A 359 7.40 -9.45 -17.07
N PRO A 360 7.18 -10.73 -17.40
CA PRO A 360 7.14 -11.79 -16.41
C PRO A 360 8.47 -11.88 -15.64
N ASP A 361 8.39 -12.21 -14.36
CA ASP A 361 9.50 -12.53 -13.47
C ASP A 361 9.28 -13.90 -12.80
N SER A 362 10.19 -14.33 -11.92
CA SER A 362 10.07 -15.62 -11.23
C SER A 362 8.79 -15.74 -10.40
N PHE A 363 8.30 -14.65 -9.81
CA PHE A 363 7.05 -14.66 -9.04
C PHE A 363 5.84 -14.80 -9.96
N THR A 364 5.86 -14.18 -11.14
CA THR A 364 4.83 -14.37 -12.17
C THR A 364 4.64 -15.85 -12.49
N TYR A 365 5.73 -16.56 -12.80
CA TYR A 365 5.67 -17.99 -13.10
C TYR A 365 5.22 -18.82 -11.89
N ALA A 366 5.74 -18.54 -10.70
CA ALA A 366 5.37 -19.26 -9.48
C ALA A 366 3.87 -19.13 -9.14
N TYR A 367 3.32 -17.93 -9.23
CA TYR A 367 1.90 -17.67 -8.98
C TYR A 367 1.02 -18.22 -10.10
N PHE A 368 1.45 -18.15 -11.36
CA PHE A 368 0.67 -18.73 -12.45
C PHE A 368 0.60 -20.26 -12.36
N ILE A 369 1.71 -20.93 -12.00
CA ILE A 369 1.71 -22.37 -11.74
C ILE A 369 0.83 -22.69 -10.52
N LYS A 370 0.85 -21.86 -9.45
CA LYS A 370 -0.10 -21.98 -8.33
C LYS A 370 -1.54 -22.01 -8.81
N ALA A 371 -1.91 -21.05 -9.66
CA ALA A 371 -3.26 -20.94 -10.20
C ALA A 371 -3.63 -22.20 -10.98
N CYS A 372 -2.70 -22.74 -11.79
CA CYS A 372 -2.91 -24.00 -12.51
C CYS A 372 -3.15 -25.17 -11.54
N CYS A 373 -2.38 -25.27 -10.45
CA CYS A 373 -2.52 -26.36 -9.47
C CYS A 373 -3.86 -26.30 -8.72
N ASN A 374 -4.28 -25.11 -8.31
CA ASN A 374 -5.44 -24.92 -7.44
C ASN A 374 -6.77 -24.86 -8.22
N LEU A 375 -6.75 -24.33 -9.44
CA LEU A 375 -7.96 -24.03 -10.20
C LEU A 375 -8.24 -25.03 -11.33
N LEU A 376 -7.24 -25.80 -11.79
CA LEU A 376 -7.44 -26.83 -12.80
C LEU A 376 -7.41 -28.24 -12.18
N PRO A 377 -8.39 -29.10 -12.53
CA PRO A 377 -8.34 -30.49 -12.12
C PRO A 377 -7.13 -31.21 -12.76
N PRO A 378 -6.59 -32.26 -12.10
CA PRO A 378 -5.60 -33.14 -12.71
C PRO A 378 -6.09 -33.64 -14.07
N SER A 379 -5.38 -33.24 -15.12
CA SER A 379 -5.75 -33.51 -16.50
C SER A 379 -4.57 -33.24 -17.42
N LYS A 380 -4.62 -33.81 -18.62
CA LYS A 380 -3.63 -33.55 -19.67
C LYS A 380 -3.49 -32.05 -19.98
N SER A 381 -4.60 -31.31 -19.99
CA SER A 381 -4.59 -29.86 -20.21
C SER A 381 -3.79 -29.13 -19.12
N ARG A 382 -3.93 -29.52 -17.85
CA ARG A 382 -3.15 -28.93 -16.76
C ARG A 382 -1.65 -29.20 -16.94
N HIS A 383 -1.30 -30.44 -17.27
CA HIS A 383 0.07 -30.83 -17.58
C HIS A 383 0.67 -29.98 -18.72
N GLU A 384 -0.04 -29.85 -19.84
CA GLU A 384 0.42 -29.08 -21.00
C GLU A 384 0.65 -27.59 -20.67
N ILE A 385 -0.25 -26.99 -19.87
CA ILE A 385 -0.14 -25.58 -19.46
C ILE A 385 1.06 -25.38 -18.52
N ILE A 386 1.23 -26.26 -17.52
CA ILE A 386 2.36 -26.18 -16.58
C ILE A 386 3.69 -26.42 -17.31
N SER A 387 3.74 -27.44 -18.19
CA SER A 387 4.89 -27.73 -19.03
C SER A 387 5.29 -26.51 -19.85
N LYS A 388 4.33 -25.85 -20.51
CA LYS A 388 4.60 -24.65 -21.30
C LYS A 388 5.07 -23.47 -20.44
N ALA A 389 4.49 -23.28 -19.26
CA ALA A 389 4.90 -22.23 -18.33
C ALA A 389 6.33 -22.45 -17.83
N LEU A 390 6.70 -23.70 -17.50
CA LEU A 390 8.06 -24.06 -17.09
C LEU A 390 9.06 -23.88 -18.24
N GLU A 391 8.70 -24.29 -19.46
CA GLU A 391 9.53 -24.07 -20.65
C GLU A 391 9.82 -22.59 -20.90
N GLU A 392 8.82 -21.73 -20.78
CA GLU A 392 9.03 -20.30 -20.91
C GLU A 392 9.87 -19.73 -19.76
N CYS A 393 9.63 -20.20 -18.54
CA CYS A 393 10.37 -19.79 -17.35
C CYS A 393 11.86 -20.13 -17.44
N THR A 394 12.20 -21.36 -17.85
CA THR A 394 13.58 -21.82 -18.01
C THR A 394 14.29 -21.12 -19.16
N ASN A 395 13.60 -20.92 -20.29
CA ASN A 395 14.13 -20.15 -21.42
C ASN A 395 14.42 -18.69 -21.04
N ASP A 396 13.60 -18.12 -20.17
CA ASP A 396 13.80 -16.76 -19.67
C ASP A 396 14.83 -16.67 -18.56
N GLY A 397 15.17 -17.77 -17.90
CA GLY A 397 16.13 -17.77 -16.80
C GLY A 397 15.52 -17.43 -15.44
N TYR A 398 14.22 -17.66 -15.25
CA TYR A 398 13.48 -17.30 -14.03
C TYR A 398 13.10 -18.51 -13.14
N LEU A 399 13.68 -19.69 -13.36
CA LEU A 399 13.37 -20.91 -12.61
C LEU A 399 13.85 -20.88 -11.16
N SER A 400 13.06 -20.31 -10.25
CA SER A 400 13.40 -20.27 -8.81
C SER A 400 12.99 -21.54 -8.08
N GLU A 401 13.51 -21.72 -6.86
CA GLU A 401 13.07 -22.81 -5.97
C GLU A 401 11.54 -22.81 -5.79
N GLU A 402 10.92 -21.63 -5.71
CA GLU A 402 9.47 -21.56 -5.58
C GLU A 402 8.73 -21.97 -6.88
N VAL A 403 9.26 -21.59 -8.06
CA VAL A 403 8.71 -22.06 -9.35
C VAL A 403 8.83 -23.58 -9.46
N TRP A 404 10.01 -24.12 -9.13
CA TRP A 404 10.31 -25.54 -9.18
C TRP A 404 9.42 -26.35 -8.24
N ARG A 405 9.36 -25.95 -6.97
CA ARG A 405 8.51 -26.57 -5.95
C ARG A 405 7.04 -26.59 -6.36
N ARG A 406 6.53 -25.51 -6.95
CA ARG A 406 5.14 -25.44 -7.43
C ARG A 406 4.92 -26.30 -8.68
N GLY A 407 5.88 -26.33 -9.59
CA GLY A 407 5.87 -27.24 -10.73
C GLY A 407 5.75 -28.70 -10.27
N MET A 408 6.63 -29.12 -9.35
CA MET A 408 6.64 -30.46 -8.76
C MET A 408 5.33 -30.82 -8.05
N ALA A 409 4.68 -29.85 -7.41
CA ALA A 409 3.39 -30.07 -6.75
C ALA A 409 2.21 -30.17 -7.74
N GLY A 410 2.35 -29.60 -8.94
CA GLY A 410 1.27 -29.49 -9.93
C GLY A 410 1.12 -30.68 -10.88
N VAL A 411 2.16 -31.50 -11.02
CA VAL A 411 2.22 -32.63 -11.95
C VAL A 411 2.72 -33.89 -11.22
N SER A 412 2.48 -35.08 -11.78
CA SER A 412 3.07 -36.31 -11.25
C SER A 412 4.59 -36.35 -11.46
N LYS A 413 5.28 -37.27 -10.79
CA LYS A 413 6.74 -37.47 -10.99
C LYS A 413 7.06 -37.88 -12.43
N GLU A 414 6.21 -38.72 -13.02
CA GLU A 414 6.32 -39.19 -14.40
C GLU A 414 6.12 -38.02 -15.38
N GLU A 415 5.09 -37.21 -15.15
CA GLU A 415 4.84 -36.00 -15.93
C GLU A 415 5.99 -34.99 -15.81
N MET A 416 6.55 -34.78 -14.61
CA MET A 416 7.70 -33.91 -14.45
C MET A 416 8.93 -34.43 -15.19
N LYS A 417 9.15 -35.75 -15.18
CA LYS A 417 10.23 -36.37 -15.96
C LYS A 417 10.05 -36.07 -17.45
N GLU A 418 8.84 -36.20 -17.98
CA GLU A 418 8.53 -35.84 -19.37
C GLU A 418 8.82 -34.36 -19.65
N ILE A 419 8.45 -33.46 -18.73
CA ILE A 419 8.78 -32.04 -18.84
C ILE A 419 10.30 -31.83 -18.86
N LEU A 420 11.06 -32.42 -17.93
CA LEU A 420 12.51 -32.28 -17.90
C LEU A 420 13.18 -32.79 -19.18
N ILE A 421 12.68 -33.88 -19.76
CA ILE A 421 13.13 -34.39 -21.06
C ILE A 421 12.96 -33.33 -22.14
N LEU A 422 11.80 -32.68 -22.19
CA LEU A 422 11.50 -31.66 -23.19
C LEU A 422 12.32 -30.37 -22.99
N LEU A 423 12.68 -30.04 -21.75
CA LEU A 423 13.43 -28.82 -21.42
C LEU A 423 14.93 -28.95 -21.66
N LEU A 424 15.49 -30.15 -21.55
CA LEU A 424 16.93 -30.35 -21.65
C LEU A 424 17.39 -30.35 -23.11
N PRO A 425 18.47 -29.62 -23.45
CA PRO A 425 19.05 -29.67 -24.79
C PRO A 425 19.49 -31.10 -25.12
N ASN A 426 19.24 -31.55 -26.35
CA ASN A 426 19.63 -32.88 -26.86
C ASN A 426 21.13 -33.22 -26.71
N SER A 427 21.98 -32.25 -26.37
CA SER A 427 23.44 -32.41 -26.27
C SER A 427 23.96 -32.85 -24.90
N ILE A 428 23.11 -33.15 -23.91
CA ILE A 428 23.53 -33.51 -22.54
C ILE A 428 23.06 -34.94 -22.19
N GLU A 429 23.51 -35.95 -22.93
CA GLU A 429 23.06 -37.34 -22.69
C GLU A 429 23.62 -37.96 -21.40
N GLU A 430 24.87 -37.66 -21.01
CA GLU A 430 25.51 -38.30 -19.85
C GLU A 430 25.08 -37.68 -18.51
N GLY A 431 24.93 -36.35 -18.42
CA GLY A 431 24.42 -35.69 -17.21
C GLY A 431 22.93 -35.93 -16.96
N TYR A 432 22.17 -36.29 -18.00
CA TYR A 432 20.73 -36.46 -17.97
C TYR A 432 20.28 -37.64 -17.09
N ARG A 433 20.94 -38.81 -17.20
CA ARG A 433 20.57 -39.99 -16.42
C ARG A 433 20.64 -39.71 -14.92
N SER A 434 21.70 -39.03 -14.49
CA SER A 434 21.88 -38.64 -13.09
C SER A 434 20.76 -37.73 -12.57
N MET A 435 20.30 -36.75 -13.38
CA MET A 435 19.20 -35.86 -12.96
C MET A 435 17.85 -36.57 -12.86
N VAL A 436 17.55 -37.47 -13.81
CA VAL A 436 16.33 -38.27 -13.76
C VAL A 436 16.32 -39.19 -12.55
N ASP A 437 17.45 -39.82 -12.24
CA ASP A 437 17.58 -40.67 -11.06
C ASP A 437 17.39 -39.85 -9.77
N MET A 438 17.99 -38.65 -9.68
CA MET A 438 17.78 -37.72 -8.56
C MET A 438 16.31 -37.29 -8.40
N LEU A 439 15.57 -37.10 -9.51
CA LEU A 439 14.14 -36.78 -9.46
C LEU A 439 13.33 -37.91 -8.81
N TYR A 440 13.62 -39.17 -9.14
CA TYR A 440 12.92 -40.31 -8.55
C TYR A 440 13.19 -40.45 -7.06
N LEU A 441 14.44 -40.21 -6.65
CA LEU A 441 14.88 -40.19 -5.25
C LEU A 441 14.28 -39.02 -4.47
N GLY A 442 13.81 -37.97 -5.15
CA GLY A 442 13.25 -36.78 -4.52
C GLY A 442 14.31 -35.78 -4.04
N ASP A 443 15.56 -35.96 -4.47
CA ASP A 443 16.70 -35.15 -4.05
C ASP A 443 17.02 -34.02 -5.03
N LEU A 444 16.31 -33.93 -6.16
CA LEU A 444 16.60 -32.93 -7.20
C LEU A 444 16.19 -31.51 -6.77
N ARG A 445 17.19 -30.65 -6.55
CA ARG A 445 17.05 -29.22 -6.20
C ARG A 445 17.24 -28.34 -7.43
N VAL A 446 16.87 -27.06 -7.34
CA VAL A 446 17.11 -26.12 -8.46
C VAL A 446 18.60 -25.91 -8.70
N THR A 447 19.44 -26.05 -7.68
CA THR A 447 20.90 -25.96 -7.81
C THR A 447 21.52 -27.07 -8.66
N ASP A 448 20.80 -28.18 -8.83
CA ASP A 448 21.25 -29.33 -9.63
C ASP A 448 20.84 -29.18 -11.11
N LEU A 449 19.97 -28.20 -11.41
CA LEU A 449 19.49 -27.88 -12.76
C LEU A 449 20.45 -26.93 -13.50
N PRO A 450 20.36 -26.84 -14.84
CA PRO A 450 21.24 -25.97 -15.61
C PRO A 450 21.18 -24.51 -15.16
N ARG A 451 22.35 -23.93 -14.84
CA ARG A 451 22.45 -22.56 -14.29
C ARG A 451 21.76 -21.50 -15.16
N GLN A 452 21.73 -21.69 -16.48
CA GLN A 452 21.05 -20.78 -17.40
C GLN A 452 19.54 -20.65 -17.16
N TRP A 453 18.90 -21.66 -16.57
CA TRP A 453 17.49 -21.61 -16.21
C TRP A 453 17.21 -20.67 -15.03
N SER A 454 18.25 -20.30 -14.28
CA SER A 454 18.17 -19.46 -13.08
C SER A 454 18.91 -18.12 -13.20
N ARG A 455 19.41 -17.76 -14.39
CA ARG A 455 20.30 -16.61 -14.59
C ARG A 455 19.71 -15.24 -14.21
N ASN A 456 18.38 -15.12 -14.13
CA ASN A 456 17.68 -13.86 -13.86
C ASN A 456 17.00 -13.81 -12.47
N ILE A 457 17.33 -14.73 -11.56
CA ILE A 457 16.70 -14.84 -10.22
C ILE A 457 17.47 -14.06 -9.15
N GLY A 458 18.78 -13.88 -9.35
CA GLY A 458 19.68 -13.22 -8.39
C GLY A 458 19.94 -11.74 -8.67
N GLY A 459 19.32 -11.16 -9.69
CA GLY A 459 19.49 -9.75 -10.02
C GLY A 459 18.72 -8.86 -9.05
N ARG A 460 19.25 -8.60 -7.86
CA ARG A 460 19.01 -7.29 -7.20
C ARG A 460 19.47 -6.14 -8.10
N ASP A 461 20.36 -6.45 -9.05
CA ASP A 461 20.81 -5.57 -10.10
C ASP A 461 20.17 -5.97 -11.42
N GLY A 462 19.09 -5.28 -11.79
CA GLY A 462 18.78 -5.10 -13.21
C GLY A 462 19.97 -4.44 -13.94
N PRO A 463 19.92 -4.26 -15.27
CA PRO A 463 20.99 -3.64 -16.07
C PRO A 463 21.26 -2.14 -15.79
N GLY A 464 21.12 -1.70 -14.55
CA GLY A 464 21.51 -0.39 -14.01
C GLY A 464 21.91 -0.45 -12.52
N GLY A 465 22.23 -1.63 -11.97
CA GLY A 465 22.77 -1.75 -10.61
C GLY A 465 24.19 -1.22 -10.54
N TRP A 466 24.36 -0.07 -9.88
CA TRP A 466 25.65 0.47 -9.50
C TRP A 466 26.32 -0.52 -8.55
N SER A 467 27.45 -1.10 -8.94
CA SER A 467 28.32 -1.78 -7.98
C SER A 467 28.81 -0.72 -6.98
N PHE A 468 28.37 -0.84 -5.74
CA PHE A 468 29.17 -0.34 -4.63
C PHE A 468 30.27 -1.38 -4.42
N ASP A 469 31.40 -1.16 -5.09
CA ASP A 469 32.65 -1.79 -4.69
C ASP A 469 32.94 -1.31 -3.26
N VAL A 470 32.84 -2.24 -2.32
CA VAL A 470 33.35 -2.08 -0.96
C VAL A 470 34.76 -2.66 -0.98
N GLU A 471 35.75 -1.78 -1.07
CA GLU A 471 37.07 -1.99 -0.44
C GLU A 471 37.04 -1.52 1.01
#